data_AF-A0A938T0A6-F1
#
_entry.id   AF-A0A938T0A6-F1
#
_cell.length_a   1.000
_cell.length_b   1.000
_cell.length_c   1.000
_cell.angle_alpha   90.00
_cell.angle_beta   90.00
_cell.angle_gamma   90.00
#
_symmetry.space_group_name_H-M   'P 1'
#
loop_
_entity.id
_entity.type
_entity.pdbx_description
1 polymer ?
#
loop_
_entity_poly.entity_id
_entity_poly.type
_entity_poly.pdbx_seq_one_letter_code
_entity_poly.pdbx_strand_id
1 'polypeptide(L)'
;MFSKAFGRVMVAAALIAGLSGCGSLMHPRAGEFLEQAKGASGIETQINLTTMIEAGIKAVRGQADYEAGLDTLHNQVYALRKSACDVTEEQAKTVAYAKAATLRREIGTIFYRLWKVRDDQAKRDAHLDLLAKRVEELREALQAVKG
;
A
#
# COMPACT_ATOMS: atom_id res chain seq x y z
N MET A 1 -39.11 -7.55 -30.26
CA MET A 1 -38.52 -6.25 -29.89
C MET A 1 -37.93 -6.34 -28.48
N PHE A 2 -36.79 -6.98 -28.33
CA PHE A 2 -35.98 -6.92 -27.11
C PHE A 2 -34.52 -6.88 -27.55
N SER A 3 -33.67 -6.23 -26.77
CA SER A 3 -32.21 -6.25 -26.91
C SER A 3 -31.55 -5.23 -27.87
N LYS A 4 -31.99 -3.96 -27.85
CA LYS A 4 -31.05 -2.83 -28.09
C LYS A 4 -30.71 -2.07 -26.80
N ALA A 5 -31.61 -2.10 -25.81
CA ALA A 5 -31.38 -1.50 -24.50
C ALA A 5 -30.41 -2.34 -23.64
N PHE A 6 -30.48 -3.67 -23.70
CA PHE A 6 -29.67 -4.55 -22.85
C PHE A 6 -28.17 -4.49 -23.17
N GLY A 7 -27.81 -4.41 -24.45
CA GLY A 7 -26.42 -4.25 -24.88
C GLY A 7 -25.78 -2.91 -24.49
N ARG A 8 -26.58 -1.83 -24.42
CA ARG A 8 -26.10 -0.51 -23.99
C ARG A 8 -25.87 -0.42 -22.48
N VAL A 9 -26.65 -1.14 -21.69
CA VAL A 9 -26.48 -1.20 -20.22
C VAL A 9 -25.21 -1.97 -19.84
N MET A 10 -24.87 -3.05 -20.55
CA MET A 10 -23.62 -3.80 -20.34
C MET A 10 -22.36 -2.99 -20.70
N VAL A 11 -22.39 -2.23 -21.81
CA VAL A 11 -21.24 -1.39 -22.21
C VAL A 11 -21.06 -0.19 -21.26
N ALA A 12 -22.16 0.39 -20.76
CA ALA A 12 -22.10 1.46 -19.78
C ALA A 12 -21.58 0.99 -18.41
N ALA A 13 -21.95 -0.21 -17.97
CA ALA A 13 -21.44 -0.78 -16.71
C ALA A 13 -19.92 -1.08 -16.76
N ALA A 14 -19.39 -1.50 -17.91
CA ALA A 14 -17.96 -1.71 -18.11
C ALA A 14 -17.15 -0.40 -18.15
N LEU A 15 -17.75 0.71 -18.59
CA LEU A 15 -17.12 2.04 -18.61
C LEU A 15 -17.13 2.73 -17.24
N ILE A 16 -18.11 2.43 -16.38
CA ILE A 16 -18.21 3.01 -15.03
C ILE A 16 -17.25 2.33 -14.04
N ALA A 17 -16.82 1.10 -14.30
CA ALA A 17 -15.81 0.40 -13.49
C ALA A 17 -14.39 1.01 -13.60
N GLY A 18 -14.15 1.91 -14.56
CA GLY A 18 -12.83 2.50 -14.81
C GLY A 18 -12.54 3.82 -14.09
N LEU A 19 -13.52 4.44 -13.40
CA LEU A 19 -13.41 5.85 -12.99
C LEU A 19 -13.47 6.13 -11.48
N SER A 20 -13.58 5.11 -10.62
CA SER A 20 -13.77 5.36 -9.17
C SER A 20 -12.94 4.46 -8.23
N GLY A 21 -11.92 3.77 -8.73
CA GLY A 21 -10.99 3.04 -7.87
C GLY A 21 -9.64 3.74 -7.78
N CYS A 22 -9.17 4.07 -6.58
CA CYS A 22 -7.74 4.36 -6.37
C CYS A 22 -6.82 3.13 -6.60
N GLY A 23 -7.43 1.96 -6.88
CA GLY A 23 -6.77 0.74 -7.32
C GLY A 23 -6.33 0.83 -8.79
N SER A 24 -5.22 0.17 -9.11
CA SER A 24 -4.78 -0.05 -10.49
C SER A 24 -5.04 -1.51 -10.86
N LEU A 25 -4.96 -1.87 -12.16
CA LEU A 25 -5.08 -3.27 -12.60
C LEU A 25 -4.18 -4.23 -11.80
N MET A 26 -3.01 -3.76 -11.37
CA MET A 26 -2.03 -4.54 -10.59
C MET A 26 -2.23 -4.45 -9.07
N HIS A 27 -3.13 -3.58 -8.60
CA HIS A 27 -3.39 -3.32 -7.17
C HIS A 27 -4.89 -3.06 -6.97
N PRO A 28 -5.76 -4.06 -7.20
CA PRO A 28 -7.21 -3.86 -7.22
C PRO A 28 -7.78 -3.42 -5.87
N ARG A 29 -7.13 -3.80 -4.76
CA ARG A 29 -7.58 -3.54 -3.39
C ARG A 29 -6.89 -2.36 -2.71
N ALA A 30 -5.95 -1.69 -3.38
CA ALA A 30 -5.24 -0.56 -2.76
C ALA A 30 -6.18 0.58 -2.32
N GLY A 31 -7.28 0.81 -3.04
CA GLY A 31 -8.30 1.77 -2.65
C GLY A 31 -8.98 1.40 -1.33
N GLU A 32 -9.27 0.11 -1.11
CA GLU A 32 -9.86 -0.37 0.15
C GLU A 32 -8.95 -0.09 1.34
N PHE A 33 -7.65 -0.36 1.20
CA PHE A 33 -6.67 -0.10 2.26
C PHE A 33 -6.47 1.39 2.53
N LEU A 34 -6.49 2.23 1.48
CA LEU A 34 -6.47 3.69 1.64
C LEU A 34 -7.66 4.19 2.45
N GLU A 35 -8.88 3.73 2.13
CA GLU A 35 -10.08 4.13 2.86
C GLU A 35 -10.08 3.59 4.29
N GLN A 36 -9.67 2.32 4.50
CA GLN A 36 -9.55 1.73 5.85
C GLN A 36 -8.54 2.47 6.73
N ALA A 37 -7.45 2.95 6.14
CA ALA A 37 -6.40 3.65 6.88
C ALA A 37 -6.66 5.15 7.05
N LYS A 38 -7.71 5.70 6.44
CA LYS A 38 -7.94 7.14 6.39
C LYS A 38 -7.97 7.77 7.79
N GLY A 39 -7.05 8.71 8.03
CA GLY A 39 -6.96 9.50 9.26
C GLY A 39 -7.47 10.94 9.07
N ALA A 40 -7.26 11.77 10.08
CA ALA A 40 -7.58 13.20 10.05
C ALA A 40 -6.64 14.01 9.13
N SER A 41 -5.50 13.43 8.71
CA SER A 41 -4.54 14.04 7.77
C SER A 41 -3.86 12.97 6.92
N GLY A 42 -3.20 13.38 5.82
CA GLY A 42 -2.42 12.46 4.98
C GLY A 42 -1.24 11.81 5.71
N ILE A 43 -0.66 12.49 6.72
CA ILE A 43 0.37 11.89 7.60
C ILE A 43 -0.23 10.80 8.47
N GLU A 44 -1.40 11.04 9.06
CA GLU A 44 -2.07 10.04 9.88
C GLU A 44 -2.54 8.83 9.06
N THR A 45 -3.03 9.05 7.85
CA THR A 45 -3.34 7.96 6.90
C THR A 45 -2.11 7.11 6.61
N GLN A 46 -0.94 7.74 6.39
CA GLN A 46 0.31 7.01 6.19
C GLN A 46 0.72 6.21 7.43
N ILE A 47 0.59 6.77 8.63
CA ILE A 47 0.86 6.06 9.90
C ILE A 47 -0.06 4.84 10.04
N ASN A 48 -1.36 4.99 9.78
CA ASN A 48 -2.30 3.87 9.84
C ASN A 48 -1.94 2.78 8.83
N LEU A 49 -1.55 3.15 7.60
CA LEU A 49 -1.05 2.19 6.60
C LEU A 49 0.20 1.45 7.07
N THR A 50 1.15 2.11 7.75
CA THR A 50 2.33 1.41 8.32
C THR A 50 1.91 0.32 9.31
N THR A 51 0.90 0.58 10.15
CA THR A 51 0.36 -0.40 11.10
C THR A 51 -0.31 -1.58 10.40
N MET A 52 -1.08 -1.34 9.34
CA MET A 52 -1.68 -2.40 8.54
C MET A 52 -0.63 -3.26 7.84
N ILE A 53 0.42 -2.63 7.29
CA ILE A 53 1.54 -3.33 6.64
C ILE A 53 2.29 -4.20 7.65
N GLU A 54 2.59 -3.71 8.85
CA GLU A 54 3.23 -4.52 9.88
C GLU A 54 2.40 -5.73 10.32
N ALA A 55 1.08 -5.56 10.45
CA ALA A 55 0.18 -6.66 10.71
C ALA A 55 0.21 -7.69 9.57
N GLY A 56 0.21 -7.22 8.31
CA GLY A 56 0.36 -8.06 7.12
C GLY A 56 1.68 -8.83 7.08
N ILE A 57 2.80 -8.18 7.44
CA ILE A 57 4.12 -8.81 7.50
C ILE A 57 4.11 -9.96 8.51
N LYS A 58 3.56 -9.71 9.72
CA LYS A 58 3.43 -10.74 10.76
C LYS A 58 2.55 -11.90 10.32
N ALA A 59 1.47 -11.63 9.58
CA ALA A 59 0.56 -12.64 9.08
C ALA A 59 1.18 -13.54 7.98
N VAL A 60 2.12 -13.04 7.19
CA VAL A 60 2.77 -13.80 6.10
C VAL A 60 3.97 -14.62 6.59
N ARG A 61 4.67 -14.14 7.64
CA ARG A 61 5.93 -14.73 8.09
C ARG A 61 5.78 -16.21 8.43
N GLY A 62 6.70 -17.03 7.92
CA GLY A 62 6.75 -18.47 8.19
C GLY A 62 5.57 -19.28 7.65
N GLN A 63 4.62 -18.65 6.94
CA GLN A 63 3.49 -19.34 6.33
C GLN A 63 3.91 -20.01 5.01
N ALA A 64 3.34 -21.19 4.76
CA ALA A 64 3.56 -21.93 3.52
C ALA A 64 2.66 -21.40 2.38
N ASP A 65 1.45 -20.96 2.70
CA ASP A 65 0.43 -20.34 1.83
C ASP A 65 0.57 -18.81 1.80
N TYR A 66 1.78 -18.35 1.52
CA TYR A 66 2.18 -16.94 1.64
C TYR A 66 1.55 -16.02 0.57
N GLU A 67 1.04 -16.57 -0.53
CA GLU A 67 0.68 -15.83 -1.74
C GLU A 67 -0.41 -14.79 -1.50
N ALA A 68 -1.49 -15.18 -0.82
CA ALA A 68 -2.62 -14.29 -0.53
C ALA A 68 -2.20 -13.14 0.40
N GLY A 69 -1.31 -13.42 1.35
CA GLY A 69 -0.78 -12.40 2.25
C GLY A 69 0.24 -11.49 1.56
N LEU A 70 1.07 -12.00 0.63
CA LEU A 70 1.93 -11.15 -0.20
C LEU A 70 1.12 -10.27 -1.17
N ASP A 71 0.01 -10.76 -1.74
CA ASP A 71 -0.90 -9.94 -2.54
C ASP A 71 -1.53 -8.82 -1.70
N THR A 72 -1.93 -9.13 -0.46
CA THR A 72 -2.41 -8.13 0.49
C THR A 72 -1.33 -7.07 0.77
N LEU A 73 -0.09 -7.48 1.05
CA LEU A 73 1.03 -6.56 1.25
C LEU A 73 1.32 -5.71 0.01
N HIS A 74 1.20 -6.27 -1.20
CA HIS A 74 1.40 -5.53 -2.45
C HIS A 74 0.42 -4.35 -2.56
N ASN A 75 -0.86 -4.61 -2.28
CA ASN A 75 -1.90 -3.60 -2.30
C ASN A 75 -1.71 -2.54 -1.19
N GLN A 76 -1.31 -2.95 0.02
CA GLN A 76 -1.03 -2.04 1.13
C GLN A 76 0.19 -1.15 0.87
N VAL A 77 1.29 -1.70 0.33
CA VAL A 77 2.49 -0.92 -0.04
C VAL A 77 2.17 0.08 -1.15
N TYR A 78 1.33 -0.29 -2.11
CA TYR A 78 0.88 0.64 -3.14
C TYR A 78 -0.03 1.74 -2.58
N ALA A 79 -0.95 1.41 -1.67
CA ALA A 79 -1.76 2.37 -0.93
C ALA A 79 -0.87 3.38 -0.20
N LEU A 80 0.16 2.90 0.52
CA LEU A 80 1.13 3.77 1.20
C LEU A 80 1.81 4.73 0.23
N ARG A 81 2.24 4.26 -0.94
CA ARG A 81 2.82 5.13 -1.98
C ARG A 81 1.84 6.18 -2.49
N LYS A 82 0.56 5.83 -2.64
CA LYS A 82 -0.49 6.73 -3.14
C LYS A 82 -0.88 7.82 -2.13
N SER A 83 -0.92 7.49 -0.84
CA SER A 83 -1.24 8.43 0.25
C SER A 83 -0.23 9.59 0.39
N ALA A 84 0.90 9.51 -0.31
CA ALA A 84 1.90 10.57 -0.42
C ALA A 84 1.37 11.90 -0.95
N CYS A 85 0.24 11.90 -1.67
CA CYS A 85 -0.30 13.11 -2.31
C CYS A 85 -1.06 14.02 -1.35
N ASP A 86 -1.41 13.54 -0.14
CA ASP A 86 -2.30 14.24 0.80
C ASP A 86 -1.55 14.97 1.94
N VAL A 87 -0.28 15.30 1.74
CA VAL A 87 0.54 16.11 2.67
C VAL A 87 0.53 17.58 2.31
N THR A 88 0.61 18.45 3.33
CA THR A 88 0.68 19.90 3.11
C THR A 88 2.05 20.33 2.61
N GLU A 89 2.13 21.53 2.04
CA GLU A 89 3.39 22.09 1.55
C GLU A 89 4.41 22.32 2.69
N GLU A 90 3.93 22.71 3.88
CA GLU A 90 4.76 22.92 5.07
C GLU A 90 5.37 21.59 5.54
N GLN A 91 4.55 20.53 5.63
CA GLN A 91 5.01 19.19 5.97
C GLN A 91 6.05 18.70 4.95
N ALA A 92 5.79 18.93 3.67
CA ALA A 92 6.66 18.51 2.58
C ALA A 92 8.08 19.12 2.63
N LYS A 93 8.24 20.29 3.25
CA LYS A 93 9.52 20.99 3.41
C LYS A 93 10.35 20.50 4.60
N THR A 94 9.79 19.67 5.48
CA THR A 94 10.50 19.19 6.67
C THR A 94 11.55 18.12 6.33
N VAL A 95 12.65 18.09 7.10
CA VAL A 95 13.67 17.02 7.02
C VAL A 95 13.06 15.66 7.36
N ALA A 96 12.14 15.62 8.32
CA ALA A 96 11.42 14.40 8.69
C ALA A 96 10.61 13.84 7.51
N TYR A 97 9.95 14.70 6.74
CA TYR A 97 9.22 14.24 5.55
C TYR A 97 10.16 13.79 4.42
N ALA A 98 11.29 14.46 4.23
CA ALA A 98 12.32 14.00 3.30
C ALA A 98 12.81 12.58 3.66
N LYS A 99 13.06 12.31 4.94
CA LYS A 99 13.37 10.95 5.44
C LYS A 99 12.21 9.97 5.15
N ALA A 100 10.97 10.34 5.43
CA ALA A 100 9.79 9.53 5.16
C ALA A 100 9.60 9.22 3.66
N ALA A 101 9.92 10.17 2.76
CA ALA A 101 9.90 9.97 1.32
C ALA A 101 10.94 8.95 0.85
N THR A 102 12.16 9.01 1.40
CA THR A 102 13.21 8.01 1.13
C THR A 102 12.81 6.62 1.61
N LEU A 103 12.34 6.50 2.86
CA LEU A 103 11.93 5.22 3.43
C LEU A 103 10.78 4.56 2.66
N ARG A 104 9.80 5.32 2.17
CA ARG A 104 8.74 4.77 1.28
C ARG A 104 9.30 4.17 -0.01
N ARG A 105 10.32 4.77 -0.62
CA ARG A 105 10.98 4.21 -1.82
C ARG A 105 11.74 2.93 -1.47
N GLU A 106 12.41 2.90 -0.33
CA GLU A 106 13.11 1.70 0.15
C GLU A 106 12.13 0.56 0.42
N ILE A 107 11.00 0.82 1.09
CA ILE A 107 9.92 -0.17 1.32
C ILE A 107 9.44 -0.78 -0.01
N GLY A 108 9.14 0.06 -1.01
CA GLY A 108 8.74 -0.44 -2.34
C GLY A 108 9.82 -1.31 -3.00
N THR A 109 11.09 -0.93 -2.86
CA THR A 109 12.24 -1.68 -3.38
C THR A 109 12.41 -3.03 -2.67
N ILE A 110 12.30 -3.05 -1.35
CA ILE A 110 12.38 -4.25 -0.53
C ILE A 110 11.22 -5.19 -0.88
N PHE A 111 10.01 -4.66 -0.99
CA PHE A 111 8.85 -5.47 -1.38
C PHE A 111 9.01 -6.07 -2.79
N TYR A 112 9.55 -5.31 -3.74
CA TYR A 112 9.86 -5.86 -5.07
C TYR A 112 10.86 -7.04 -5.00
N ARG A 113 11.91 -6.92 -4.18
CA ARG A 113 12.89 -8.00 -3.97
C ARG A 113 12.28 -9.21 -3.27
N LEU A 114 11.48 -8.97 -2.22
CA LEU A 114 10.68 -9.99 -1.54
C LEU A 114 9.84 -10.78 -2.55
N TRP A 115 9.14 -10.08 -3.46
CA TRP A 115 8.34 -10.73 -4.50
C TRP A 115 9.17 -11.65 -5.39
N LYS A 116 10.40 -11.28 -5.72
CA LYS A 116 11.29 -12.08 -6.58
C LYS A 116 11.81 -13.35 -5.90
N VAL A 117 11.98 -13.34 -4.58
CA VAL A 117 12.53 -14.48 -3.81
C VAL A 117 11.46 -15.26 -3.05
N ARG A 118 10.17 -14.94 -3.26
CA ARG A 118 9.05 -15.41 -2.44
C ARG A 118 8.90 -16.92 -2.36
N ASP A 119 9.38 -17.69 -3.34
CA ASP A 119 9.29 -19.15 -3.34
C ASP A 119 10.25 -19.82 -2.35
N ASP A 120 11.26 -19.09 -1.86
CA ASP A 120 12.24 -19.55 -0.85
C ASP A 120 11.86 -18.97 0.51
N GLN A 121 11.46 -19.82 1.47
CA GLN A 121 10.98 -19.37 2.77
C GLN A 121 12.02 -18.60 3.58
N ALA A 122 13.27 -19.06 3.60
CA ALA A 122 14.32 -18.38 4.35
C ALA A 122 14.60 -16.98 3.78
N LYS A 123 14.65 -16.85 2.44
CA LYS A 123 14.81 -15.55 1.79
C LYS A 123 13.58 -14.66 1.97
N ARG A 124 12.37 -15.23 1.88
CA ARG A 124 11.10 -14.53 2.08
C ARG A 124 11.05 -13.93 3.49
N ASP A 125 11.31 -14.73 4.52
CA ASP A 125 11.30 -14.29 5.91
C ASP A 125 12.36 -13.22 6.18
N ALA A 126 13.58 -13.37 5.64
CA ALA A 126 14.62 -12.35 5.76
C ALA A 126 14.23 -11.00 5.13
N HIS A 127 13.52 -11.02 3.99
CA HIS A 127 13.03 -9.78 3.37
C HIS A 127 11.83 -9.19 4.11
N LEU A 128 10.96 -10.03 4.69
CA LEU A 128 9.88 -9.59 5.57
C LEU A 128 10.43 -8.89 6.83
N ASP A 129 11.53 -9.39 7.39
CA ASP A 129 12.25 -8.75 8.51
C ASP A 129 12.78 -7.37 8.14
N LEU A 130 13.46 -7.27 7.00
CA LEU A 130 13.96 -5.99 6.49
C LEU A 130 12.81 -5.01 6.19
N LEU A 131 11.71 -5.51 5.64
CA LEU A 131 10.53 -4.72 5.36
C LEU A 131 9.92 -4.17 6.66
N ALA A 132 9.76 -5.02 7.69
CA ALA A 132 9.23 -4.61 8.99
C ALA A 132 10.06 -3.47 9.59
N LYS A 133 11.39 -3.62 9.59
CA LYS A 133 12.29 -2.57 10.08
C LYS A 133 12.11 -1.24 9.35
N ARG A 134 11.99 -1.24 8.02
CA ARG A 134 11.79 0.01 7.27
C ARG A 134 10.42 0.63 7.47
N VAL A 135 9.40 -0.18 7.71
CA VAL A 135 8.05 0.32 8.03
C VAL A 135 8.03 0.97 9.41
N GLU A 136 8.73 0.40 10.39
CA GLU A 136 8.92 0.99 11.72
C GLU A 136 9.64 2.35 11.63
N GLU A 137 10.81 2.40 10.97
CA GLU A 137 11.56 3.65 10.76
C GLU A 137 10.74 4.71 10.00
N LEU A 138 9.87 4.28 9.07
CA LEU A 138 8.96 5.18 8.37
C LEU A 138 7.91 5.75 9.33
N ARG A 139 7.32 4.91 10.19
CA ARG A 139 6.33 5.39 11.17
C ARG A 139 6.94 6.44 12.09
N GLU A 140 8.15 6.20 12.59
CA GLU A 140 8.86 7.17 13.43
C GLU A 140 9.07 8.51 12.70
N ALA A 141 9.51 8.44 11.43
CA ALA A 141 9.69 9.65 10.62
C ALA A 141 8.36 10.40 10.40
N LEU A 142 7.25 9.69 10.17
CA LEU A 142 5.93 10.28 10.00
C LEU A 142 5.39 10.89 11.31
N GLN A 143 5.63 10.26 12.46
CA GLN A 143 5.29 10.81 13.77
C GLN A 143 6.02 12.14 13.99
N ALA A 144 7.31 12.23 13.62
CA ALA A 144 8.06 13.49 13.68
C ALA A 144 7.53 14.58 12.72
N VAL A 145 6.84 14.22 11.63
CA VAL A 145 6.16 15.19 10.75
C VAL A 145 4.82 15.64 11.33
N LYS A 146 4.12 14.76 12.06
CA LYS A 146 2.82 15.06 12.69
C LYS A 146 2.93 16.17 13.74
N GLY A 147 4.09 16.28 14.40
CA GLY A 147 4.36 17.21 15.50
C GLY A 147 4.42 16.48 16.84
#